data_AF-A0A381Y519-F1
#
_entry.id   AF-A0A381Y519-F1
#
_cell.length_a   1.000
_cell.length_b   1.000
_cell.length_c   1.000
_cell.angle_alpha   90.00
_cell.angle_beta   90.00
_cell.angle_gamma   90.00
#
_symmetry.space_group_name_H-M   'P 1'
#
loop_
_entity.id
_entity.type
_entity.pdbx_description
1 polymer ?
#
loop_
_entity_poly.entity_id
_entity_poly.type
_entity_poly.pdbx_seq_one_letter_code
_entity_poly.pdbx_strand_id
1 'polypeptide(L)'
;LKKMITAPPEILENIANNILQEIGKNTVFVFSEAKSLFLFWKGSLEKFVSVDDLNKKLKQLENRYREVKSLWKEMGDKAPENVKVIPDVLDGEATYALEMLDDKGNPMKVYMTEDGVMMRLSNGELLDKPLTAEEASQKIAQF
;
A
#
# COMPACT_ATOMS: atom_id res chain seq x y z
N LEU A 1 -28.26 23.74 26.70
CA LEU A 1 -27.44 22.93 25.78
C LEU A 1 -26.68 21.87 26.59
N LYS A 2 -26.79 20.58 26.24
CA LYS A 2 -25.99 19.51 26.88
C LYS A 2 -24.50 19.74 26.56
N LYS A 3 -23.66 19.83 27.60
CA LYS A 3 -22.20 19.86 27.45
C LYS A 3 -21.77 18.57 26.75
N MET A 4 -21.16 18.69 25.56
CA MET A 4 -20.39 17.58 25.00
C MET A 4 -19.16 17.38 25.87
N ILE A 5 -19.08 16.22 26.51
CA ILE A 5 -17.90 15.79 27.25
C ILE A 5 -16.98 15.15 26.21
N THR A 6 -15.95 15.88 25.78
CA THR A 6 -14.89 15.35 24.92
C THR A 6 -13.86 14.62 25.78
N ALA A 7 -13.49 13.40 25.39
CA ALA A 7 -12.43 12.67 26.07
C ALA A 7 -11.06 13.36 25.84
N PRO A 8 -10.13 13.28 26.81
CA PRO A 8 -8.78 13.80 26.64
C PRO A 8 -8.08 13.20 25.40
N PRO A 9 -7.19 13.94 24.73
CA PRO A 9 -6.50 13.49 23.51
C PRO A 9 -5.84 12.11 23.63
N GLU A 10 -5.25 11.80 24.78
CA GLU A 10 -4.59 10.51 25.07
C GLU A 10 -5.58 9.33 25.04
N ILE A 11 -6.85 9.55 25.40
CA ILE A 11 -7.89 8.52 25.34
C ILE A 11 -8.33 8.31 23.89
N LEU A 12 -8.42 9.37 23.10
CA LEU A 12 -8.73 9.29 21.67
C LEU A 12 -7.61 8.61 20.88
N GLU A 13 -6.34 8.89 21.21
CA GLU A 13 -5.18 8.19 20.63
C GLU A 13 -5.18 6.70 20.97
N ASN A 14 -5.47 6.32 22.23
CA ASN A 14 -5.55 4.91 22.61
C ASN A 14 -6.72 4.19 21.94
N ILE A 15 -7.87 4.84 21.78
CA ILE A 15 -9.01 4.26 21.06
C ILE A 15 -8.68 4.09 19.57
N ALA A 16 -8.06 5.11 18.94
CA ALA A 16 -7.62 5.03 17.56
C ALA A 16 -6.59 3.89 17.37
N ASN A 17 -5.57 3.81 18.22
CA ASN A 17 -4.55 2.78 18.14
C ASN A 17 -5.11 1.36 18.31
N ASN A 18 -6.07 1.17 19.23
CA ASN A 18 -6.73 -0.14 19.41
C ASN A 18 -7.61 -0.52 18.20
N ILE A 19 -8.37 0.43 17.63
CA ILE A 19 -9.17 0.21 16.42
C ILE A 19 -8.26 -0.08 15.20
N LEU A 20 -7.13 0.61 15.10
CA LEU A 20 -6.15 0.43 14.02
C LEU A 20 -5.42 -0.92 14.10
N GLN A 21 -5.17 -1.44 15.30
CA GLN A 21 -4.60 -2.78 15.49
C GLN A 21 -5.58 -3.90 15.11
N GLU A 22 -6.87 -3.76 15.40
CA GLU A 22 -7.89 -4.77 15.05
C GLU A 22 -8.21 -4.81 13.55
N ILE A 23 -8.15 -3.68 12.84
CA ILE A 23 -8.69 -3.56 11.46
C ILE A 23 -7.58 -3.45 10.39
N GLY A 24 -6.32 -3.29 10.79
CA GLY A 24 -5.19 -2.84 9.97
C GLY A 24 -4.68 -3.74 8.83
N LYS A 25 -5.42 -4.76 8.37
CA LYS A 25 -4.92 -5.61 7.28
C LYS A 25 -5.24 -5.11 5.86
N ASN A 26 -6.31 -4.35 5.59
CA ASN A 26 -6.68 -3.98 4.21
C ASN A 26 -7.54 -2.69 4.06
N THR A 27 -7.54 -1.76 5.00
CA THR A 27 -8.47 -0.60 4.99
C THR A 27 -7.76 0.73 5.20
N VAL A 28 -8.16 1.74 4.43
CA VAL A 28 -7.68 3.13 4.53
C VAL A 28 -8.60 3.91 5.46
N PHE A 29 -8.03 4.60 6.45
CA PHE A 29 -8.78 5.43 7.40
C PHE A 29 -8.35 6.90 7.30
N VAL A 30 -9.34 7.79 7.34
CA VAL A 30 -9.15 9.24 7.45
C VAL A 30 -9.81 9.70 8.73
N PHE A 31 -9.04 10.28 9.65
CA PHE A 31 -9.55 10.85 10.89
C PHE A 31 -9.59 12.38 10.75
N SER A 32 -10.71 13.00 11.09
CA SER A 32 -10.92 14.46 11.01
C SER A 32 -11.11 15.14 12.37
N GLU A 33 -10.98 14.41 13.48
CA GLU A 33 -11.07 15.02 14.80
C GLU A 33 -9.74 15.71 15.17
N ALA A 34 -9.82 17.04 15.27
CA ALA A 34 -8.80 18.00 15.71
C ALA A 34 -7.78 18.49 14.66
N LYS A 35 -8.19 19.49 13.85
CA LYS A 35 -7.31 20.46 13.15
C LYS A 35 -6.16 19.89 12.29
N SER A 36 -6.15 18.59 12.04
CA SER A 36 -5.04 17.87 11.42
C SER A 36 -5.60 16.67 10.70
N LEU A 37 -5.07 16.42 9.52
CA LEU A 37 -5.51 15.33 8.66
C LEU A 37 -4.45 14.25 8.71
N PHE A 38 -4.87 12.99 8.81
CA PHE A 38 -3.95 11.87 8.84
C PHE A 38 -4.39 10.78 7.86
N LEU A 39 -3.41 10.15 7.22
CA LEU A 39 -3.56 8.93 6.45
C LEU A 39 -2.90 7.80 7.24
N PHE A 40 -3.68 6.78 7.57
CA PHE A 40 -3.12 5.52 8.08
C PHE A 40 -2.92 4.53 6.92
N TRP A 41 -1.70 4.01 6.79
CA TRP A 41 -1.31 3.09 5.73
C TRP A 41 -0.36 2.01 6.23
N LYS A 42 -0.81 0.75 6.25
CA LYS A 42 0.00 -0.42 6.65
C LYS A 42 0.84 -0.20 7.92
N GLY A 43 0.22 0.30 8.99
CA GLY A 43 0.90 0.54 10.27
C GLY A 43 1.62 1.89 10.36
N SER A 44 1.74 2.64 9.26
CA SER A 44 2.30 3.99 9.24
C SER A 44 1.20 5.04 9.31
N LEU A 45 1.47 6.15 9.99
CA LEU A 45 0.57 7.31 10.08
C LEU A 45 1.27 8.53 9.47
N GLU A 46 0.71 9.07 8.39
CA GLU A 46 1.23 10.26 7.70
C GLU A 46 0.31 11.47 7.99
N LYS A 47 0.89 12.59 8.39
CA LYS A 47 0.16 13.82 8.72
C LYS A 47 0.14 14.79 7.53
N PHE A 48 -1.02 15.35 7.25
CA PHE A 48 -1.25 16.33 6.18
C PHE A 48 -1.63 17.69 6.75
N VAL A 49 -1.10 18.73 6.11
CA VAL A 49 -1.35 20.14 6.47
C VAL A 49 -2.63 20.69 5.84
N SER A 50 -3.15 20.05 4.79
CA SER A 50 -4.36 20.47 4.07
C SER A 50 -5.12 19.29 3.44
N VAL A 51 -6.41 19.51 3.13
CA VAL A 51 -7.25 18.52 2.41
C VAL A 51 -6.74 18.31 0.99
N ASP A 52 -6.21 19.36 0.35
CA ASP A 52 -5.70 19.29 -1.02
C ASP A 52 -4.46 18.38 -1.11
N ASP A 53 -3.57 18.45 -0.13
CA ASP A 53 -2.38 17.59 -0.10
C ASP A 53 -2.74 16.12 0.16
N LEU A 54 -3.71 15.88 1.06
CA LEU A 54 -4.27 14.54 1.25
C LEU A 54 -4.90 14.01 -0.04
N ASN A 55 -5.71 14.82 -0.73
CA ASN A 55 -6.34 14.42 -1.99
C ASN A 55 -5.31 14.12 -3.10
N LYS A 56 -4.21 14.88 -3.16
CA LYS A 56 -3.10 14.57 -4.08
C LYS A 56 -2.48 13.20 -3.75
N LYS A 57 -2.20 12.91 -2.47
CA LYS A 57 -1.66 11.61 -2.05
C LYS A 57 -2.62 10.47 -2.38
N LEU A 58 -3.91 10.62 -2.07
CA LEU A 58 -4.92 9.60 -2.37
C LEU A 58 -5.03 9.34 -3.87
N LYS A 59 -4.97 10.38 -4.71
CA LYS A 59 -4.96 10.24 -6.17
C LYS A 59 -3.70 9.54 -6.68
N GLN A 60 -2.53 9.82 -6.09
CA GLN A 60 -1.29 9.09 -6.38
C GLN A 60 -1.42 7.61 -6.05
N LEU A 61 -1.95 7.28 -4.86
CA LEU A 61 -2.19 5.89 -4.45
C LEU A 61 -3.19 5.18 -5.37
N GLU A 62 -4.25 5.87 -5.79
CA GLU A 62 -5.22 5.33 -6.76
C GLU A 62 -4.57 5.06 -8.12
N ASN A 63 -3.72 5.95 -8.61
CA ASN A 63 -2.97 5.74 -9.84
C ASN A 63 -2.02 4.54 -9.70
N ARG A 64 -1.27 4.43 -8.60
CA ARG A 64 -0.40 3.28 -8.31
C ARG A 64 -1.17 1.97 -8.27
N TYR A 65 -2.35 1.95 -7.64
CA TYR A 65 -3.23 0.79 -7.64
C TYR A 65 -3.62 0.38 -9.08
N ARG A 66 -3.99 1.34 -9.92
CA ARG A 66 -4.37 1.08 -11.32
C ARG A 66 -3.17 0.57 -12.12
N GLU A 67 -2.01 1.17 -11.97
CA GLU A 67 -0.75 0.77 -12.62
C GLU A 67 -0.38 -0.69 -12.30
N VAL A 68 -0.35 -1.05 -11.02
CA VAL A 68 -0.06 -2.42 -10.57
C VAL A 68 -1.11 -3.40 -11.09
N LYS A 69 -2.39 -3.01 -11.09
CA LYS A 69 -3.48 -3.83 -11.63
C LYS A 69 -3.40 -3.97 -13.16
N SER A 70 -2.86 -2.99 -13.87
CA SER A 70 -2.63 -3.08 -15.32
C SER A 70 -1.53 -4.07 -15.65
N LEU A 71 -0.43 -4.08 -14.90
CA LEU A 71 0.64 -5.08 -15.06
C LEU A 71 0.06 -6.50 -14.97
N TRP A 72 -0.84 -6.74 -14.01
CA TRP A 72 -1.54 -8.02 -13.89
C TRP A 72 -2.34 -8.38 -15.15
N LYS A 73 -3.08 -7.42 -15.71
CA LYS A 73 -3.86 -7.64 -16.93
C LYS A 73 -2.99 -7.91 -18.16
N GLU A 74 -1.86 -7.22 -18.27
CA GLU A 74 -0.91 -7.36 -19.38
C GLU A 74 -0.26 -8.75 -19.40
N MET A 75 -0.07 -9.38 -18.24
CA MET A 75 0.44 -10.75 -18.16
C MET A 75 -0.54 -11.80 -18.73
N GLY A 76 -1.84 -11.51 -18.78
CA GLY A 76 -2.85 -12.38 -19.39
C GLY A 76 -2.81 -13.80 -18.83
N ASP A 77 -2.67 -14.80 -19.71
CA ASP A 77 -2.60 -16.21 -19.32
C ASP A 77 -1.28 -16.62 -18.64
N LYS A 78 -0.27 -15.75 -18.66
CA LYS A 78 1.02 -15.97 -17.99
C LYS A 78 1.03 -15.51 -16.53
N ALA A 79 -0.10 -14.99 -16.07
CA ALA A 79 -0.22 -14.36 -14.77
C ALA A 79 -0.43 -15.46 -13.68
N PRO A 80 0.36 -15.48 -12.58
CA PRO A 80 0.30 -16.56 -11.58
C PRO A 80 -1.06 -16.75 -10.87
N GLU A 81 -1.55 -17.98 -10.80
CA GLU A 81 -2.76 -18.31 -10.05
C GLU A 81 -2.55 -17.93 -8.57
N ASN A 82 -3.33 -16.96 -8.04
CA ASN A 82 -3.29 -16.41 -6.66
C ASN A 82 -2.49 -15.13 -6.42
N VAL A 83 -2.50 -14.18 -7.34
CA VAL A 83 -2.04 -12.82 -7.01
C VAL A 83 -3.09 -11.97 -6.30
N LYS A 84 -2.61 -10.97 -5.55
CA LYS A 84 -3.46 -9.92 -4.96
C LYS A 84 -2.75 -8.58 -5.01
N VAL A 85 -3.50 -7.52 -5.31
CA VAL A 85 -3.00 -6.15 -5.09
C VAL A 85 -3.22 -5.80 -3.62
N ILE A 86 -2.16 -5.49 -2.90
CA ILE A 86 -2.17 -5.20 -1.46
C ILE A 86 -1.57 -3.82 -1.18
N PRO A 87 -2.02 -3.12 -0.13
CA PRO A 87 -1.29 -1.96 0.36
C PRO A 87 0.10 -2.38 0.87
N ASP A 88 1.12 -1.57 0.57
CA ASP A 88 2.50 -1.79 1.02
C ASP A 88 3.28 -0.49 1.21
N VAL A 89 4.52 -0.61 1.69
CA VAL A 89 5.47 0.50 1.80
C VAL A 89 6.74 0.15 1.02
N LEU A 90 7.16 1.05 0.15
CA LEU A 90 8.39 0.97 -0.62
C LEU A 90 9.22 2.21 -0.34
N ASP A 91 10.45 2.03 0.17
CA ASP A 91 11.37 3.12 0.51
C ASP A 91 10.77 4.20 1.43
N GLY A 92 9.93 3.77 2.37
CA GLY A 92 9.23 4.65 3.32
C GLY A 92 7.95 5.29 2.77
N GLU A 93 7.66 5.12 1.48
CA GLU A 93 6.48 5.68 0.84
C GLU A 93 5.31 4.68 0.76
N ALA A 94 4.11 5.16 1.10
CA ALA A 94 2.87 4.41 0.93
C ALA A 94 2.63 4.10 -0.55
N THR A 95 2.39 2.83 -0.87
CA THR A 95 2.15 2.36 -2.24
C THR A 95 1.29 1.10 -2.27
N TYR A 96 1.03 0.58 -3.46
CA TYR A 96 0.46 -0.75 -3.68
C TYR A 96 1.50 -1.69 -4.27
N ALA A 97 1.40 -2.96 -3.91
CA ALA A 97 2.17 -4.05 -4.48
C ALA A 97 1.25 -5.13 -5.02
N LEU A 98 1.69 -5.83 -6.06
CA LEU A 98 1.16 -7.13 -6.43
C LEU A 98 1.89 -8.17 -5.58
N GLU A 99 1.18 -8.80 -4.66
CA GLU A 99 1.68 -9.95 -3.90
C GLU A 99 1.36 -11.24 -4.64
N MET A 100 2.37 -12.09 -4.75
CA MET A 100 2.32 -13.40 -5.38
C MET A 100 3.19 -14.39 -4.61
N LEU A 101 3.14 -15.68 -4.94
CA LEU A 101 3.97 -16.70 -4.32
C LEU A 101 5.08 -17.17 -5.28
N ASP A 102 6.24 -17.50 -4.74
CA ASP A 102 7.30 -18.22 -5.46
C ASP A 102 6.99 -19.74 -5.53
N ASP A 103 7.89 -20.49 -6.19
CA ASP A 103 7.83 -21.95 -6.34
C ASP A 103 7.77 -22.73 -5.01
N LYS A 104 8.18 -22.10 -3.92
CA LYS A 104 8.20 -22.64 -2.56
C LYS A 104 7.03 -22.15 -1.71
N GLY A 105 6.13 -21.35 -2.27
CA GLY A 105 4.97 -20.79 -1.58
C GLY A 105 5.29 -19.58 -0.70
N ASN A 106 6.45 -18.94 -0.85
CA ASN A 106 6.82 -17.74 -0.12
C ASN A 106 6.33 -16.49 -0.86
N PRO A 107 5.91 -15.43 -0.14
CA PRO A 107 5.44 -14.22 -0.77
C PRO A 107 6.58 -13.46 -1.47
N MET A 108 6.29 -12.99 -2.68
CA MET A 108 7.05 -11.98 -3.41
C MET A 108 6.14 -10.79 -3.68
N LYS A 109 6.73 -9.61 -3.85
CA LYS A 109 5.99 -8.38 -4.12
C LYS A 109 6.53 -7.65 -5.33
N VAL A 110 5.63 -7.19 -6.19
CA VAL A 110 5.96 -6.44 -7.40
C VAL A 110 5.33 -5.05 -7.32
N TYR A 111 6.09 -4.03 -7.65
CA TYR A 111 5.70 -2.62 -7.56
C TYR A 111 5.85 -1.97 -8.92
N MET A 112 4.91 -1.08 -9.27
CA MET A 112 5.10 -0.18 -10.40
C MET A 112 5.64 1.15 -9.90
N THR A 113 6.79 1.56 -10.41
CA THR A 113 7.47 2.82 -10.09
C THR A 113 7.66 3.63 -11.37
N GLU A 114 8.11 4.88 -11.24
CA GLU A 114 8.42 5.72 -12.41
C GLU A 114 9.62 5.18 -13.20
N ASP A 115 10.56 4.52 -12.51
CA ASP A 115 11.76 3.93 -13.12
C ASP A 115 11.50 2.53 -13.73
N GLY A 116 10.29 1.99 -13.54
CA GLY A 116 9.88 0.68 -14.04
C GLY A 116 9.31 -0.23 -12.95
N VAL A 117 9.36 -1.53 -13.19
CA VAL A 117 8.85 -2.57 -12.29
C VAL A 117 9.93 -2.97 -11.29
N MET A 118 9.68 -2.68 -10.01
CA MET A 118 10.52 -3.14 -8.91
C MET A 118 9.96 -4.45 -8.35
N MET A 119 10.83 -5.34 -7.89
CA MET A 119 10.44 -6.63 -7.32
C MET A 119 11.19 -6.87 -6.03
N ARG A 120 10.44 -7.20 -4.97
CA ARG A 120 10.95 -7.67 -3.70
C ARG A 120 10.81 -9.19 -3.65
N LEU A 121 11.95 -9.87 -3.60
CA LEU A 121 12.04 -11.32 -3.52
C LEU A 121 11.63 -11.81 -2.13
N SER A 122 11.40 -13.12 -2.01
CA SER A 122 10.95 -13.73 -0.74
C SER A 122 11.95 -13.65 0.40
N ASN A 123 13.24 -13.42 0.10
CA ASN A 123 14.26 -13.12 1.10
C ASN A 123 14.20 -11.67 1.63
N GLY A 124 13.27 -10.85 1.09
CA GLY A 124 13.08 -9.45 1.46
C GLY A 124 13.93 -8.47 0.65
N GLU A 125 14.86 -8.93 -0.18
CA GLU A 125 15.71 -8.08 -1.00
C GLU A 125 14.94 -7.52 -2.20
N LEU A 126 15.21 -6.26 -2.54
CA LEU A 126 14.79 -5.67 -3.79
C LEU A 126 15.80 -6.04 -4.88
N LEU A 127 15.32 -6.21 -6.12
CA LEU A 127 16.22 -6.32 -7.26
C LEU A 127 17.09 -5.06 -7.39
N ASP A 128 18.35 -5.26 -7.79
CA ASP A 128 19.35 -4.19 -7.94
C ASP A 128 18.94 -3.11 -8.94
N LYS A 129 18.07 -3.44 -9.89
CA LYS A 129 17.54 -2.52 -10.88
C LYS A 129 16.05 -2.78 -11.18
N PRO A 130 15.29 -1.72 -11.48
CA PRO A 130 13.96 -1.86 -12.06
C PRO A 130 14.00 -2.64 -13.37
N LEU A 131 12.93 -3.40 -13.62
CA LEU A 131 12.69 -4.13 -14.86
C LEU A 131 11.69 -3.37 -15.73
N THR A 132 11.71 -3.62 -17.03
CA THR A 132 10.57 -3.27 -17.88
C THR A 132 9.35 -4.15 -17.54
N ALA A 133 8.14 -3.71 -17.92
CA ALA A 133 6.93 -4.51 -17.72
C ALA A 133 7.00 -5.88 -18.41
N GLU A 134 7.65 -5.95 -19.57
CA GLU A 134 7.85 -7.21 -20.31
C GLU A 134 8.84 -8.13 -19.59
N GLU A 135 10.01 -7.63 -19.17
CA GLU A 135 10.99 -8.42 -18.40
C GLU A 135 10.39 -8.92 -17.08
N ALA A 136 9.63 -8.08 -16.39
CA ALA A 136 8.94 -8.47 -15.17
C ALA A 136 7.93 -9.58 -15.45
N SER A 137 7.11 -9.46 -16.50
CA SER A 137 6.14 -10.49 -16.90
C SER A 137 6.81 -11.82 -17.24
N GLN A 138 7.92 -11.78 -17.98
CA GLN A 138 8.69 -12.98 -18.32
C GLN A 138 9.30 -13.64 -17.07
N LYS A 139 9.83 -12.83 -16.15
CA LYS A 139 10.42 -13.33 -14.91
C LYS A 139 9.36 -13.89 -13.95
N ILE A 140 8.22 -13.22 -13.85
CA ILE A 140 7.06 -13.66 -13.06
C ILE A 140 6.54 -15.00 -13.55
N ALA A 141 6.45 -15.21 -14.87
CA ALA A 141 6.01 -16.46 -15.47
C ALA A 141 6.98 -17.64 -15.29
N GLN A 142 8.18 -17.41 -14.75
CA GLN A 142 9.18 -18.45 -14.46
C GLN A 142 9.16 -18.93 -13.01
N PHE A 143 8.42 -18.25 -12.14
CA PHE A 143 8.20 -18.65 -10.74
C PHE A 143 6.96 -19.52 -10.63
#